data_AF-A0A5B9QQI4-F1
#
_entry.id   AF-A0A5B9QQI4-F1
#
_cell.length_a   1.000
_cell.length_b   1.000
_cell.length_c   1.000
_cell.angle_alpha   90.00
_cell.angle_beta   90.00
_cell.angle_gamma   90.00
#
_symmetry.space_group_name_H-M   'P 1'
#
loop_
_entity.id
_entity.type
_entity.pdbx_description
1 polymer ?
#
loop_
_entity_poly.entity_id
_entity_poly.type
_entity_poly.pdbx_seq_one_letter_code
_entity_poly.pdbx_strand_id
1 'polypeptide(L)'
;MNLLRFSRSTAIACLGAFLFAPIAAAQEEPFRPQAGKFPLLEKAHAYRGELVFVDHANRRGSIRVEGAGMFYRNDPHPFAMLPYGIVCYHGAPADLRDIPLGTVLHVRGFLPPDPKLSSVPVLPVDNKVKDANHNRGAGIFPAENHVLLLEDEPSHCRREGKVWKLQEIEIQNNQGMIVARRETHEGGEAETQAETMTFDAATRIWRGRERLAVEELIADGSWPASGKKNLDGQPVLLGISWKPTPGGVFTRFHISDIWLDETAIQRAAANQTETHKAFIRSRWMPAWVDAVEYGKFGSAKVTATLFGGMDESLYADFKVGDGALMNAVENNLKHTHGAYGPAHMACKGPILDVVRQDGEPPLGSSGIQIQFETDLIIEGIRPGRVVRVRPASWPQVNVPREEYLNIGSANSEERFPTPAIFPKY
;
A
#
# COMPACT_ATOMS: atom_id res chain seq x y z
N MET A 1 -85.46 -1.59 -33.37
CA MET A 1 -85.44 -0.11 -33.39
C MET A 1 -83.99 0.33 -33.52
N ASN A 2 -83.59 0.72 -34.74
CA ASN A 2 -82.42 1.52 -35.15
C ASN A 2 -81.00 1.15 -34.65
N LEU A 3 -79.89 1.18 -35.39
CA LEU A 3 -79.53 1.41 -36.81
C LEU A 3 -77.99 1.27 -36.83
N LEU A 4 -77.39 0.72 -37.92
CA LEU A 4 -76.08 1.08 -38.52
C LEU A 4 -74.79 0.82 -37.69
N ARG A 5 -73.61 0.51 -38.24
CA ARG A 5 -73.05 0.53 -39.60
C ARG A 5 -71.72 -0.25 -39.61
N PHE A 6 -71.42 -0.87 -40.75
CA PHE A 6 -70.09 -1.33 -41.15
C PHE A 6 -69.06 -0.18 -41.14
N SER A 7 -67.80 -0.48 -40.78
CA SER A 7 -66.65 0.27 -41.30
C SER A 7 -65.39 -0.62 -41.36
N ARG A 8 -64.79 -0.67 -42.55
CA ARG A 8 -63.48 -1.28 -42.84
C ARG A 8 -62.39 -0.38 -42.27
N SER A 9 -61.31 -0.93 -41.75
CA SER A 9 -60.06 -0.16 -41.56
C SER A 9 -58.82 -1.01 -41.79
N THR A 10 -58.13 -0.55 -42.83
CA THR A 10 -56.82 -0.84 -43.39
C THR A 10 -55.72 -1.01 -42.33
N ALA A 11 -54.95 -2.09 -42.43
CA ALA A 11 -53.71 -2.26 -41.68
C ALA A 11 -52.60 -1.42 -42.33
N ILE A 12 -52.02 -0.47 -41.59
CA ILE A 12 -50.83 0.28 -41.97
C ILE A 12 -49.65 -0.36 -41.24
N ALA A 13 -48.72 -0.94 -42.00
CA ALA A 13 -47.44 -1.44 -41.51
C ALA A 13 -46.44 -0.27 -41.42
N CYS A 14 -46.09 0.15 -40.21
CA CYS A 14 -45.01 1.10 -39.98
C CYS A 14 -43.67 0.36 -39.91
N LEU A 15 -42.86 0.50 -40.96
CA LEU A 15 -41.49 0.02 -41.02
C LEU A 15 -40.59 1.01 -40.23
N GLY A 16 -40.21 0.65 -39.01
CA GLY A 16 -39.26 1.43 -38.20
C GLY A 16 -37.82 1.15 -38.62
N ALA A 17 -37.18 2.10 -39.31
CA ALA A 17 -35.74 2.06 -39.58
C ALA A 17 -34.97 2.48 -38.32
N PHE A 18 -34.35 1.52 -37.63
CA PHE A 18 -33.42 1.79 -36.55
C PHE A 18 -32.06 2.20 -37.15
N LEU A 19 -31.77 3.51 -37.10
CA LEU A 19 -30.44 4.06 -37.32
C LEU A 19 -29.57 3.69 -36.11
N PHE A 20 -28.71 2.68 -36.26
CA PHE A 20 -27.61 2.43 -35.33
C PHE A 20 -26.53 3.49 -35.54
N ALA A 21 -26.52 4.51 -34.68
CA ALA A 21 -25.37 5.39 -34.53
C ALA A 21 -24.30 4.64 -33.70
N PRO A 22 -23.04 4.55 -34.14
CA PRO A 22 -21.98 4.00 -33.31
C PRO A 22 -21.74 4.95 -32.14
N ILE A 23 -21.95 4.45 -30.92
CA ILE A 23 -21.50 5.12 -29.70
C ILE A 23 -19.96 5.09 -29.75
N ALA A 24 -19.35 6.19 -30.14
CA ALA A 24 -17.93 6.40 -29.91
C ALA A 24 -17.73 6.41 -28.39
N ALA A 25 -17.14 5.34 -27.84
CA ALA A 25 -16.69 5.34 -26.47
C ALA A 25 -15.67 6.47 -26.32
N ALA A 26 -16.03 7.52 -25.58
CA ALA A 26 -15.08 8.53 -25.17
C ALA A 26 -13.97 7.81 -24.40
N GLN A 27 -12.75 7.89 -24.91
CA GLN A 27 -11.58 7.35 -24.24
C GLN A 27 -11.41 8.18 -22.96
N GLU A 28 -11.81 7.63 -21.80
CA GLU A 28 -11.68 8.32 -20.52
C GLU A 28 -10.22 8.76 -20.33
N GLU A 29 -10.01 10.03 -19.98
CA GLU A 29 -8.66 10.52 -19.71
C GLU A 29 -8.02 9.69 -18.58
N PRO A 30 -6.74 9.30 -18.71
CA PRO A 30 -6.07 8.51 -17.69
C PRO A 30 -6.07 9.21 -16.33
N PHE A 31 -6.59 8.54 -15.30
CA PHE A 31 -6.73 9.12 -13.97
C PHE A 31 -5.37 9.37 -13.30
N ARG A 32 -5.20 10.59 -12.75
CA ARG A 32 -4.05 10.99 -11.91
C ARG A 32 -4.55 11.57 -10.59
N PRO A 33 -3.91 11.27 -9.45
CA PRO A 33 -4.22 11.92 -8.18
C PRO A 33 -4.05 13.44 -8.29
N GLN A 34 -4.96 14.19 -7.66
CA GLN A 34 -4.93 15.65 -7.62
C GLN A 34 -4.31 16.12 -6.31
N ALA A 35 -3.51 17.19 -6.36
CA ALA A 35 -2.98 17.80 -5.15
C ALA A 35 -4.11 18.25 -4.21
N GLY A 36 -3.95 17.98 -2.91
CA GLY A 36 -4.94 18.31 -1.88
C GLY A 36 -6.20 17.42 -1.88
N LYS A 37 -6.21 16.31 -2.62
CA LYS A 37 -7.33 15.35 -2.61
C LYS A 37 -6.83 13.93 -2.45
N PHE A 38 -7.49 13.16 -1.60
CA PHE A 38 -7.25 11.71 -1.50
C PHE A 38 -7.93 11.01 -2.70
N PRO A 39 -7.21 10.22 -3.49
CA PRO A 39 -7.78 9.51 -4.62
C PRO A 39 -8.62 8.32 -4.15
N LEU A 40 -9.66 7.99 -4.91
CA LEU A 40 -10.49 6.81 -4.69
C LEU A 40 -9.70 5.53 -5.02
N LEU A 41 -9.73 4.53 -4.12
CA LEU A 41 -8.97 3.30 -4.26
C LEU A 41 -9.35 2.50 -5.52
N GLU A 42 -10.61 2.60 -5.93
CA GLU A 42 -11.18 1.91 -7.10
C GLU A 42 -10.56 2.39 -8.41
N LYS A 43 -9.98 3.60 -8.42
CA LYS A 43 -9.25 4.14 -9.57
C LYS A 43 -7.78 3.68 -9.62
N ALA A 44 -7.28 3.02 -8.56
CA ALA A 44 -5.93 2.49 -8.52
C ALA A 44 -5.82 1.20 -9.35
N HIS A 45 -4.71 1.05 -10.09
CA HIS A 45 -4.37 -0.21 -10.72
C HIS A 45 -3.80 -1.18 -9.68
N ALA A 46 -4.25 -2.43 -9.73
CA ALA A 46 -3.82 -3.49 -8.83
C ALA A 46 -2.85 -4.44 -9.53
N TYR A 47 -1.75 -4.75 -8.86
CA TYR A 47 -0.80 -5.78 -9.28
C TYR A 47 -0.09 -6.38 -8.07
N ARG A 48 0.59 -7.50 -8.28
CA ARG A 48 1.31 -8.25 -7.24
C ARG A 48 2.72 -8.55 -7.71
N GLY A 49 3.66 -8.64 -6.78
CA GLY A 49 5.02 -9.04 -7.12
C GLY A 49 5.96 -9.07 -5.92
N GLU A 50 7.18 -9.52 -6.16
CA GLU A 50 8.23 -9.65 -5.14
C GLU A 50 8.95 -8.31 -4.91
N LEU A 51 9.08 -7.89 -3.66
CA LEU A 51 9.91 -6.74 -3.28
C LEU A 51 11.40 -7.06 -3.43
N VAL A 52 12.11 -6.35 -4.31
CA VAL A 52 13.51 -6.66 -4.64
C VAL A 52 14.49 -5.54 -4.29
N PHE A 53 13.99 -4.33 -4.07
CA PHE A 53 14.79 -3.17 -3.67
C PHE A 53 13.97 -2.23 -2.80
N VAL A 54 14.61 -1.62 -1.80
CA VAL A 54 14.01 -0.62 -0.91
C VAL A 54 14.94 0.56 -0.72
N ASP A 55 14.41 1.76 -0.98
CA ASP A 55 14.96 3.06 -0.59
C ASP A 55 13.96 3.68 0.40
N HIS A 56 14.02 3.20 1.65
CA HIS A 56 13.05 3.55 2.70
C HIS A 56 13.03 5.06 2.97
N ALA A 57 14.19 5.73 2.84
CA ALA A 57 14.34 7.14 3.15
C ALA A 57 13.63 8.04 2.14
N ASN A 58 13.59 7.65 0.86
CA ASN A 58 12.79 8.36 -0.15
C ASN A 58 11.42 7.74 -0.38
N ARG A 59 11.05 6.72 0.40
CA ARG A 59 9.82 5.95 0.26
C ARG A 59 9.65 5.40 -1.16
N ARG A 60 10.71 4.80 -1.71
CA ARG A 60 10.74 4.15 -3.03
C ARG A 60 11.18 2.70 -2.91
N GLY A 61 10.95 1.92 -3.94
CA GLY A 61 11.48 0.57 -4.07
C GLY A 61 11.32 0.04 -5.48
N SER A 62 11.56 -1.26 -5.64
CA SER A 62 11.25 -1.97 -6.89
C SER A 62 10.56 -3.29 -6.59
N ILE A 63 9.58 -3.63 -7.41
CA ILE A 63 8.82 -4.89 -7.36
C ILE A 63 9.03 -5.66 -8.65
N ARG A 64 9.42 -6.92 -8.55
CA ARG A 64 9.36 -7.84 -9.70
C ARG A 64 7.91 -8.28 -9.86
N VAL A 65 7.22 -7.69 -10.83
CA VAL A 65 5.79 -7.89 -11.04
C VAL A 65 5.51 -9.29 -11.58
N GLU A 66 4.48 -9.92 -11.03
CA GLU A 66 3.97 -11.21 -11.47
C GLU A 66 3.40 -11.10 -12.89
N GLY A 67 3.76 -12.05 -13.74
CA GLY A 67 3.26 -12.15 -15.12
C GLY A 67 3.21 -13.60 -15.57
N ALA A 68 2.61 -13.83 -16.74
CA ALA A 68 2.40 -15.18 -17.26
C ALA A 68 3.68 -15.89 -17.76
N GLY A 69 4.80 -15.16 -17.90
CA GLY A 69 6.08 -15.72 -18.36
C GLY A 69 6.98 -16.24 -17.25
N MET A 70 8.28 -16.28 -17.56
CA MET A 70 9.37 -16.62 -16.63
C MET A 70 9.59 -15.51 -15.62
N PHE A 71 8.97 -15.63 -14.45
CA PHE A 71 9.02 -14.62 -13.38
C PHE A 71 10.44 -14.17 -13.05
N TYR A 72 11.40 -15.10 -12.93
CA TYR A 72 12.80 -14.78 -12.60
C TYR A 72 13.50 -13.88 -13.63
N ARG A 73 12.97 -13.74 -14.85
CA ARG A 73 13.48 -12.84 -15.90
C ARG A 73 12.79 -11.48 -15.92
N ASN A 74 11.80 -11.27 -15.08
CA ASN A 74 11.14 -9.98 -14.97
C ASN A 74 12.10 -9.01 -14.26
N ASP A 75 12.44 -7.94 -14.98
CA ASP A 75 13.17 -6.81 -14.42
C ASP A 75 12.37 -6.20 -13.27
N PRO A 76 13.05 -5.75 -12.21
CA PRO A 76 12.43 -4.96 -11.15
C PRO A 76 11.70 -3.73 -11.69
N HIS A 77 10.44 -3.57 -11.30
CA HIS A 77 9.61 -2.43 -11.64
C HIS A 77 9.62 -1.40 -10.49
N PRO A 78 10.16 -0.18 -10.71
CA PRO A 78 10.28 0.83 -9.67
C PRO A 78 8.93 1.39 -9.22
N PHE A 79 8.82 1.75 -7.95
CA PHE A 79 7.69 2.47 -7.40
C PHE A 79 8.09 3.58 -6.42
N ALA A 80 7.22 4.56 -6.26
CA ALA A 80 7.31 5.60 -5.22
C ALA A 80 6.01 5.65 -4.42
N MET A 81 6.09 5.74 -3.09
CA MET A 81 4.91 5.94 -2.26
C MET A 81 4.40 7.37 -2.43
N LEU A 82 3.07 7.53 -2.49
CA LEU A 82 2.44 8.83 -2.30
C LEU A 82 2.72 9.34 -0.87
N PRO A 83 2.66 10.66 -0.60
CA PRO A 83 2.88 11.21 0.74
C PRO A 83 1.99 10.59 1.81
N TYR A 84 0.73 10.32 1.43
CA TYR A 84 -0.31 9.65 2.22
C TYR A 84 -0.43 8.15 1.91
N GLY A 85 0.57 7.56 1.25
CA GLY A 85 0.61 6.14 0.94
C GLY A 85 0.82 5.29 2.19
N ILE A 86 0.10 4.18 2.28
CA ILE A 86 0.06 3.27 3.42
C ILE A 86 0.84 2.00 3.09
N VAL A 87 1.60 1.51 4.06
CA VAL A 87 2.30 0.22 3.99
C VAL A 87 1.78 -0.64 5.14
N CYS A 88 1.41 -1.89 4.84
CA CYS A 88 0.94 -2.85 5.82
C CYS A 88 1.78 -4.13 5.78
N TYR A 89 2.16 -4.61 6.96
CA TYR A 89 2.90 -5.85 7.16
C TYR A 89 2.31 -6.62 8.34
N HIS A 90 2.13 -7.92 8.20
CA HIS A 90 1.52 -8.79 9.22
C HIS A 90 0.17 -8.31 9.76
N GLY A 91 -0.65 -7.66 8.91
CA GLY A 91 -1.96 -7.13 9.28
C GLY A 91 -1.91 -5.84 10.10
N ALA A 92 -0.78 -5.13 10.12
CA ALA A 92 -0.60 -3.88 10.86
C ALA A 92 0.15 -2.82 10.03
N PRO A 93 0.02 -1.53 10.39
CA PRO A 93 0.83 -0.46 9.79
C PRO A 93 2.34 -0.69 9.87
N ALA A 94 3.06 -0.28 8.82
CA ALA A 94 4.50 -0.47 8.71
C ALA A 94 5.19 0.67 7.96
N ASP A 95 6.52 0.74 8.07
CA ASP A 95 7.37 1.46 7.13
C ASP A 95 8.02 0.49 6.14
N LEU A 96 8.47 0.97 4.97
CA LEU A 96 9.13 0.12 3.97
C LEU A 96 10.36 -0.64 4.54
N ARG A 97 11.03 -0.09 5.57
CA ARG A 97 12.17 -0.74 6.22
C ARG A 97 11.81 -2.01 6.99
N ASP A 98 10.52 -2.18 7.33
CA ASP A 98 10.05 -3.30 8.14
C ASP A 98 9.80 -4.54 7.28
N ILE A 99 9.65 -4.36 5.96
CA ILE A 99 9.33 -5.43 5.02
C ILE A 99 10.64 -6.11 4.54
N PRO A 100 10.80 -7.42 4.75
CA PRO A 100 11.93 -8.16 4.20
C PRO A 100 11.94 -8.14 2.67
N LEU A 101 13.14 -8.07 2.08
CA LEU A 101 13.30 -8.34 0.65
C LEU A 101 12.88 -9.78 0.33
N GLY A 102 12.30 -9.97 -0.85
CA GLY A 102 11.72 -11.24 -1.28
C GLY A 102 10.25 -11.41 -0.89
N THR A 103 9.69 -10.57 -0.01
CA THR A 103 8.25 -10.60 0.31
C THR A 103 7.41 -10.26 -0.92
N VAL A 104 6.38 -11.05 -1.17
CA VAL A 104 5.39 -10.77 -2.22
C VAL A 104 4.34 -9.82 -1.68
N LEU A 105 4.16 -8.70 -2.39
CA LEU A 105 3.30 -7.59 -1.99
C LEU A 105 2.19 -7.37 -3.02
N HIS A 106 1.03 -6.97 -2.52
CA HIS A 106 -0.07 -6.41 -3.28
C HIS A 106 0.08 -4.90 -3.35
N VAL A 107 -0.10 -4.35 -4.56
CA VAL A 107 0.12 -2.94 -4.85
C VAL A 107 -1.15 -2.32 -5.37
N ARG A 108 -1.51 -1.15 -4.86
CA ARG A 108 -2.52 -0.26 -5.45
C ARG A 108 -1.83 1.04 -5.86
N GLY A 109 -1.59 1.16 -7.15
CA GLY A 109 -0.81 2.25 -7.74
C GLY A 109 -1.65 3.17 -8.62
N PHE A 110 -1.15 4.39 -8.78
CA PHE A 110 -1.67 5.39 -9.70
C PHE A 110 -0.60 5.83 -10.67
N LEU A 111 -1.03 6.42 -11.79
CA LEU A 111 -0.15 7.21 -12.62
C LEU A 111 0.46 8.36 -11.80
N PRO A 112 1.68 8.84 -12.16
CA PRO A 112 2.32 9.93 -11.43
C PRO A 112 1.39 11.15 -11.32
N PRO A 113 1.19 11.74 -10.13
CA PRO A 113 0.39 12.95 -9.97
C PRO A 113 0.88 14.08 -10.88
N ASP A 114 2.21 14.30 -10.91
CA ASP A 114 2.90 15.15 -11.87
C ASP A 114 4.04 14.36 -12.54
N PRO A 115 3.92 14.00 -13.83
CA PRO A 115 4.97 13.29 -14.56
C PRO A 115 6.34 13.98 -14.55
N LYS A 116 6.38 15.32 -14.50
CA LYS A 116 7.65 16.09 -14.55
C LYS A 116 8.42 16.01 -13.24
N LEU A 117 7.72 15.76 -12.14
CA LEU A 117 8.27 15.69 -10.78
C LEU A 117 8.37 14.26 -10.26
N SER A 118 8.14 13.28 -11.14
CA SER A 118 8.17 11.86 -10.79
C SER A 118 9.55 11.45 -10.26
N SER A 119 9.58 10.77 -9.11
CA SER A 119 10.81 10.27 -8.48
C SER A 119 11.20 8.85 -8.93
N VAL A 120 10.44 8.30 -9.87
CA VAL A 120 10.62 7.01 -10.56
C VAL A 120 10.35 7.20 -12.06
N PRO A 121 10.81 6.29 -12.95
CA PRO A 121 10.55 6.41 -14.39
C PRO A 121 9.06 6.53 -14.72
N VAL A 122 8.72 7.44 -15.65
CA VAL A 122 7.35 7.59 -16.17
C VAL A 122 7.20 6.71 -17.40
N LEU A 123 6.27 5.76 -17.34
CA LEU A 123 5.99 4.82 -18.44
C LEU A 123 4.76 5.26 -19.25
N PRO A 124 4.62 4.83 -20.51
CA PRO A 124 3.40 5.02 -21.30
C PRO A 124 2.18 4.45 -20.58
N VAL A 125 1.02 5.12 -20.62
CA VAL A 125 -0.18 4.69 -19.86
C VAL A 125 -0.65 3.27 -20.21
N ASP A 126 -0.44 2.85 -21.46
CA ASP A 126 -0.79 1.53 -21.96
C ASP A 126 0.24 0.43 -21.59
N ASN A 127 1.29 0.75 -20.82
CA ASN A 127 2.37 -0.21 -20.54
C ASN A 127 1.91 -1.43 -19.70
N LYS A 128 0.82 -1.30 -18.94
CA LYS A 128 0.19 -2.41 -18.20
C LYS A 128 -0.44 -3.49 -19.08
N VAL A 129 -0.60 -3.25 -20.38
CA VAL A 129 -1.09 -4.27 -21.35
C VAL A 129 -0.04 -4.68 -22.37
N LYS A 130 1.16 -4.08 -22.33
CA LYS A 130 2.23 -4.41 -23.29
C LYS A 130 2.90 -5.73 -22.93
N ASP A 131 3.16 -6.52 -23.96
CA ASP A 131 4.02 -7.70 -23.87
C ASP A 131 5.47 -7.28 -23.70
N ALA A 132 6.12 -7.76 -22.64
CA ALA A 132 7.54 -7.54 -22.41
C ALA A 132 8.42 -8.51 -23.21
N ASN A 133 7.81 -9.56 -23.81
CA ASN A 133 8.27 -10.51 -24.84
C ASN A 133 7.78 -11.94 -24.51
N HIS A 134 8.00 -12.88 -25.46
CA HIS A 134 7.62 -14.29 -25.32
C HIS A 134 8.10 -15.01 -24.06
N ASN A 135 9.15 -14.51 -23.40
CA ASN A 135 9.71 -15.10 -22.18
C ASN A 135 9.13 -14.53 -20.89
N ARG A 136 8.54 -13.34 -20.92
CA ARG A 136 8.19 -12.56 -19.72
C ARG A 136 6.69 -12.32 -19.59
N GLY A 137 5.99 -12.26 -20.73
CA GLY A 137 4.56 -12.01 -20.80
C GLY A 137 4.21 -10.52 -20.69
N ALA A 138 2.92 -10.24 -20.65
CA ALA A 138 2.38 -8.89 -20.63
C ALA A 138 2.14 -8.33 -19.23
N GLY A 139 2.13 -7.00 -19.12
CA GLY A 139 1.65 -6.27 -17.95
C GLY A 139 2.59 -6.18 -16.75
N ILE A 140 3.85 -6.59 -16.91
CA ILE A 140 4.84 -6.60 -15.83
C ILE A 140 5.48 -5.22 -15.54
N PHE A 141 5.05 -4.19 -16.25
CA PHE A 141 5.56 -2.82 -16.13
C PHE A 141 4.40 -1.80 -16.13
N PRO A 142 3.50 -1.83 -15.15
CA PRO A 142 2.41 -0.88 -15.09
C PRO A 142 2.93 0.57 -15.05
N ALA A 143 2.22 1.50 -15.67
CA ALA A 143 2.58 2.93 -15.54
C ALA A 143 2.17 3.50 -14.18
N GLU A 144 1.31 2.77 -13.49
CA GLU A 144 0.76 3.08 -12.18
C GLU A 144 1.73 2.73 -11.04
N ASN A 145 2.85 3.43 -11.00
CA ASN A 145 3.94 3.20 -10.06
C ASN A 145 4.03 4.21 -8.90
N HIS A 146 2.99 5.03 -8.71
CA HIS A 146 2.83 5.90 -7.54
C HIS A 146 1.83 5.28 -6.57
N VAL A 147 2.36 4.67 -5.51
CA VAL A 147 1.65 3.69 -4.67
C VAL A 147 0.90 4.37 -3.56
N LEU A 148 -0.40 4.09 -3.48
CA LEU A 148 -1.26 4.45 -2.36
C LEU A 148 -1.25 3.38 -1.27
N LEU A 149 -1.22 2.10 -1.65
CA LEU A 149 -1.30 1.00 -0.71
C LEU A 149 -0.36 -0.13 -1.12
N LEU A 150 0.46 -0.57 -0.17
CA LEU A 150 1.39 -1.68 -0.30
C LEU A 150 1.18 -2.66 0.86
N GLU A 151 0.79 -3.89 0.56
CA GLU A 151 0.37 -4.87 1.57
C GLU A 151 1.05 -6.21 1.37
N ASP A 152 1.52 -6.85 2.44
CA ASP A 152 1.82 -8.28 2.40
C ASP A 152 0.54 -9.14 2.29
N GLU A 153 0.71 -10.42 1.98
CA GLU A 153 -0.41 -11.33 1.77
C GLU A 153 -1.36 -11.42 2.99
N PRO A 154 -0.91 -11.52 4.26
CA PRO A 154 -1.79 -11.46 5.41
C PRO A 154 -2.59 -10.16 5.52
N SER A 155 -1.96 -9.01 5.31
CA SER A 155 -2.64 -7.70 5.37
C SER A 155 -3.70 -7.58 4.27
N HIS A 156 -3.33 -7.95 3.04
CA HIS A 156 -4.25 -7.96 1.90
C HIS A 156 -5.45 -8.88 2.16
N CYS A 157 -5.18 -10.11 2.62
CA CYS A 157 -6.23 -11.08 2.93
C CYS A 157 -7.20 -10.53 3.98
N ARG A 158 -6.69 -9.98 5.08
CA ARG A 158 -7.53 -9.39 6.13
C ARG A 158 -8.39 -8.24 5.63
N ARG A 159 -7.81 -7.30 4.88
CA ARG A 159 -8.55 -6.14 4.34
C ARG A 159 -9.66 -6.57 3.38
N GLU A 160 -9.41 -7.60 2.58
CA GLU A 160 -10.35 -8.10 1.58
C GLU A 160 -11.28 -9.20 2.14
N GLY A 161 -11.22 -9.51 3.44
CA GLY A 161 -12.03 -10.56 4.06
C GLY A 161 -11.73 -11.96 3.51
N LYS A 162 -10.47 -12.24 3.17
CA LYS A 162 -10.00 -13.51 2.58
C LYS A 162 -9.14 -14.29 3.55
N VAL A 163 -9.06 -15.60 3.32
CA VAL A 163 -8.16 -16.54 3.98
C VAL A 163 -7.60 -17.55 2.98
N TRP A 164 -6.49 -18.19 3.33
CA TRP A 164 -5.98 -19.33 2.58
C TRP A 164 -6.51 -20.63 3.19
N LYS A 165 -6.94 -21.56 2.33
CA LYS A 165 -7.38 -22.90 2.68
C LYS A 165 -6.30 -23.88 2.21
N LEU A 166 -5.61 -24.51 3.15
CA LEU A 166 -4.59 -25.51 2.83
C LEU A 166 -5.27 -26.82 2.41
N GLN A 167 -4.95 -27.32 1.22
CA GLN A 167 -5.61 -28.48 0.63
C GLN A 167 -4.77 -29.74 0.77
N GLU A 168 -3.54 -29.72 0.28
CA GLU A 168 -2.64 -30.87 0.31
C GLU A 168 -1.24 -30.39 0.63
N ILE A 169 -0.51 -31.18 1.39
CA ILE A 169 0.93 -31.07 1.57
C ILE A 169 1.62 -32.30 1.00
N GLU A 170 2.70 -32.08 0.25
CA GLU A 170 3.67 -33.10 -0.14
C GLU A 170 5.02 -32.72 0.47
N ILE A 171 5.55 -33.57 1.34
CA ILE A 171 6.75 -33.29 2.13
C ILE A 171 7.78 -34.41 2.00
N GLN A 172 9.05 -34.04 1.90
CA GLN A 172 10.19 -34.95 1.99
C GLN A 172 11.38 -34.18 2.57
N ASN A 173 12.02 -34.71 3.60
CA ASN A 173 13.19 -34.07 4.25
C ASN A 173 12.91 -32.61 4.67
N ASN A 174 11.77 -32.39 5.35
CA ASN A 174 11.34 -31.10 5.91
C ASN A 174 11.14 -29.97 4.87
N GLN A 175 10.95 -30.31 3.61
CA GLN A 175 10.64 -29.38 2.53
C GLN A 175 9.65 -30.01 1.55
N GLY A 176 9.01 -29.18 0.73
CA GLY A 176 8.15 -29.69 -0.32
C GLY A 176 7.16 -28.65 -0.85
N MET A 177 5.95 -29.12 -1.14
CA MET A 177 4.89 -28.33 -1.76
C MET A 177 3.63 -28.32 -0.90
N ILE A 178 2.97 -27.17 -0.88
CA ILE A 178 1.62 -27.01 -0.35
C ILE A 178 0.74 -26.50 -1.48
N VAL A 179 -0.40 -27.17 -1.68
CA VAL A 179 -1.49 -26.68 -2.52
C VAL A 179 -2.47 -25.94 -1.62
N ALA A 180 -2.74 -24.68 -1.93
CA ALA A 180 -3.67 -23.86 -1.17
C ALA A 180 -4.56 -23.03 -2.10
N ARG A 181 -5.77 -22.71 -1.64
CA ARG A 181 -6.68 -21.81 -2.35
C ARG A 181 -7.01 -20.62 -1.47
N ARG A 182 -6.98 -19.42 -2.05
CA ARG A 182 -7.50 -18.22 -1.38
C ARG A 182 -9.00 -18.14 -1.60
N GLU A 183 -9.76 -17.95 -0.54
CA GLU A 183 -11.23 -17.88 -0.55
C GLU A 183 -11.71 -16.74 0.34
N THR A 184 -12.94 -16.27 0.14
CA THR A 184 -13.56 -15.34 1.08
C THR A 184 -13.87 -16.05 2.40
N HIS A 185 -13.77 -15.32 3.51
CA HIS A 185 -13.98 -15.87 4.85
C HIS A 185 -15.38 -16.46 5.05
N GLU A 186 -16.40 -15.90 4.38
CA GLU A 186 -17.80 -16.35 4.45
C GLU A 186 -18.13 -17.54 3.54
N GLY A 187 -17.15 -18.07 2.79
CA GLY A 187 -17.37 -19.21 1.89
C GLY A 187 -18.21 -18.81 0.68
N GLY A 188 -17.62 -18.05 -0.23
CA GLY A 188 -18.14 -17.81 -1.57
C GLY A 188 -17.17 -18.32 -2.63
N GLU A 189 -17.68 -18.70 -3.80
CA GLU A 189 -16.86 -18.96 -4.99
C GLU A 189 -16.16 -17.67 -5.42
N ALA A 190 -14.98 -17.41 -4.86
CA ALA A 190 -14.00 -16.58 -5.54
C ALA A 190 -13.27 -17.47 -6.54
N GLU A 191 -13.22 -17.04 -7.80
CA GLU A 191 -12.56 -17.68 -8.95
C GLU A 191 -11.03 -17.86 -8.81
N THR A 192 -10.48 -17.93 -7.59
CA THR A 192 -9.04 -18.12 -7.38
C THR A 192 -8.68 -19.59 -7.56
N GLN A 193 -7.91 -19.88 -8.59
CA GLN A 193 -7.32 -21.20 -8.81
C GLN A 193 -6.44 -21.59 -7.61
N ALA A 194 -6.37 -22.89 -7.33
CA ALA A 194 -5.44 -23.39 -6.33
C ALA A 194 -4.01 -23.09 -6.76
N GLU A 195 -3.21 -22.55 -5.85
CA GLU A 195 -1.80 -22.26 -6.05
C GLU A 195 -0.97 -23.35 -5.38
N THR A 196 0.04 -23.86 -6.11
CA THR A 196 1.06 -24.72 -5.54
C THR A 196 2.26 -23.88 -5.15
N MET A 197 2.59 -23.83 -3.86
CA MET A 197 3.70 -23.07 -3.31
C MET A 197 4.71 -24.00 -2.65
N THR A 198 5.99 -23.60 -2.67
CA THR A 198 7.04 -24.32 -1.95
C THR A 198 7.03 -23.96 -0.46
N PHE A 199 7.55 -24.84 0.38
CA PHE A 199 7.95 -24.55 1.75
C PHE A 199 9.25 -25.33 2.05
N ASP A 200 10.00 -24.91 3.05
CA ASP A 200 11.22 -25.59 3.50
C ASP A 200 11.36 -25.53 5.03
N ALA A 201 12.44 -26.09 5.56
CA ALA A 201 12.68 -26.12 7.00
C ALA A 201 12.78 -24.71 7.64
N ALA A 202 12.98 -23.65 6.84
CA ALA A 202 13.00 -22.28 7.33
C ALA A 202 11.60 -21.63 7.37
N THR A 203 10.57 -22.28 6.81
CA THR A 203 9.18 -21.81 6.92
C THR A 203 8.76 -21.75 8.39
N ARG A 204 8.32 -20.57 8.83
CA ARG A 204 7.96 -20.31 10.23
C ARG A 204 6.48 -20.60 10.44
N ILE A 205 6.17 -21.51 11.35
CA ILE A 205 4.78 -21.88 11.62
C ILE A 205 4.39 -21.29 12.97
N TRP A 206 3.24 -20.62 13.04
CA TRP A 206 2.80 -19.89 14.22
C TRP A 206 1.47 -20.47 14.72
N ARG A 207 1.47 -20.96 15.96
CA ARG A 207 0.31 -21.55 16.65
C ARG A 207 0.16 -20.91 18.02
N GLY A 208 -0.87 -20.09 18.22
CA GLY A 208 -1.08 -19.30 19.43
C GLY A 208 0.11 -18.41 19.75
N ARG A 209 0.94 -18.83 20.72
CA ARG A 209 2.17 -18.12 21.13
C ARG A 209 3.46 -18.83 20.71
N GLU A 210 3.35 -19.99 20.09
CA GLU A 210 4.46 -20.83 19.65
C GLU A 210 4.98 -20.37 18.29
N ARG A 211 6.29 -20.52 18.09
CA ARG A 211 6.95 -20.45 16.79
C ARG A 211 7.55 -21.82 16.52
N LEU A 212 6.89 -22.59 15.67
CA LEU A 212 7.19 -23.98 15.36
C LEU A 212 8.01 -24.07 14.07
N ALA A 213 8.89 -25.06 14.04
CA ALA A 213 9.55 -25.55 12.84
C ALA A 213 8.73 -26.67 12.17
N VAL A 214 9.08 -27.02 10.94
CA VAL A 214 8.45 -28.13 10.20
C VAL A 214 8.62 -29.45 10.95
N GLU A 215 9.79 -29.68 11.55
CA GLU A 215 10.11 -30.87 12.34
C GLU A 215 9.18 -31.04 13.54
N GLU A 216 8.75 -29.93 14.16
CA GLU A 216 7.88 -29.96 15.33
C GLU A 216 6.45 -30.37 14.94
N LEU A 217 5.95 -29.93 13.78
CA LEU A 217 4.68 -30.42 13.24
C LEU A 217 4.74 -31.89 12.79
N ILE A 218 5.92 -32.39 12.41
CA ILE A 218 6.10 -33.81 12.12
C ILE A 218 6.10 -34.60 13.44
N ALA A 219 6.82 -34.11 14.45
CA ALA A 219 6.97 -34.77 15.75
C ALA A 219 5.63 -34.86 16.51
N ASP A 220 4.75 -33.86 16.39
CA ASP A 220 3.42 -33.88 17.00
C ASP A 220 2.35 -34.61 16.15
N GLY A 221 2.72 -35.10 14.97
CA GLY A 221 1.83 -35.86 14.07
C GLY A 221 0.89 -35.00 13.22
N SER A 222 0.98 -33.66 13.31
CA SER A 222 0.20 -32.75 12.47
C SER A 222 0.54 -32.91 11.00
N TRP A 223 1.82 -33.06 10.65
CA TRP A 223 2.31 -33.30 9.29
C TRP A 223 2.98 -34.68 9.18
N PRO A 224 2.99 -35.33 8.00
CA PRO A 224 3.68 -36.60 7.83
C PRO A 224 5.20 -36.39 7.74
N ALA A 225 6.00 -37.37 8.18
CA ALA A 225 7.46 -37.29 8.04
C ALA A 225 7.93 -37.30 6.57
N SER A 226 7.14 -37.93 5.69
CA SER A 226 7.35 -37.93 4.24
C SER A 226 6.05 -38.31 3.52
N GLY A 227 5.91 -37.90 2.27
CA GLY A 227 4.78 -38.24 1.41
C GLY A 227 3.69 -37.17 1.40
N LYS A 228 2.47 -37.58 1.07
CA LYS A 228 1.32 -36.68 0.90
C LYS A 228 0.34 -36.77 2.06
N LYS A 229 -0.26 -35.64 2.43
CA LYS A 229 -1.36 -35.56 3.39
C LYS A 229 -2.37 -34.49 2.95
N ASN A 230 -3.64 -34.83 3.02
CA ASN A 230 -4.73 -33.86 2.89
C ASN A 230 -4.82 -33.01 4.16
N LEU A 231 -5.00 -31.70 4.00
CA LEU A 231 -5.12 -30.71 5.08
C LEU A 231 -6.56 -30.21 5.26
N ASP A 232 -7.51 -30.83 4.57
CA ASP A 232 -8.96 -30.66 4.71
C ASP A 232 -9.44 -29.20 4.64
N GLY A 233 -8.74 -28.37 3.88
CA GLY A 233 -9.08 -26.94 3.75
C GLY A 233 -8.81 -26.15 5.03
N GLN A 234 -7.79 -26.49 5.80
CA GLN A 234 -7.45 -25.75 7.02
C GLN A 234 -7.27 -24.24 6.72
N PRO A 235 -8.03 -23.34 7.38
CA PRO A 235 -7.88 -21.91 7.18
C PRO A 235 -6.61 -21.39 7.85
N VAL A 236 -5.83 -20.62 7.11
CA VAL A 236 -4.59 -19.99 7.58
C VAL A 236 -4.40 -18.62 6.94
N LEU A 237 -3.46 -17.83 7.48
CA LEU A 237 -2.82 -16.74 6.75
C LEU A 237 -1.41 -17.16 6.36
N LEU A 238 -0.97 -16.76 5.17
CA LEU A 238 0.33 -17.14 4.62
C LEU A 238 1.20 -15.92 4.42
N GLY A 239 2.44 -16.00 4.89
CA GLY A 239 3.51 -15.12 4.44
C GLY A 239 4.05 -15.67 3.13
N ILE A 240 4.00 -14.88 2.06
CA ILE A 240 4.44 -15.31 0.74
C ILE A 240 5.70 -14.54 0.35
N SER A 241 6.68 -15.28 -0.15
CA SER A 241 7.94 -14.78 -0.70
C SER A 241 8.24 -15.46 -2.03
N TRP A 242 9.34 -15.08 -2.68
CA TRP A 242 9.85 -15.81 -3.83
C TRP A 242 11.23 -16.41 -3.56
N LYS A 243 11.44 -17.64 -4.03
CA LYS A 243 12.73 -18.35 -4.03
C LYS A 243 12.91 -19.07 -5.37
N PRO A 244 14.15 -19.22 -5.87
CA PRO A 244 14.43 -20.10 -7.00
C PRO A 244 13.90 -21.50 -6.74
N THR A 245 13.09 -22.01 -7.65
CA THR A 245 12.40 -23.30 -7.48
C THR A 245 12.94 -24.34 -8.48
N PRO A 246 13.29 -25.55 -8.04
CA PRO A 246 13.70 -26.64 -8.93
C PRO A 246 12.60 -27.10 -9.90
N GLY A 247 12.99 -27.76 -10.99
CA GLY A 247 12.05 -28.44 -11.89
C GLY A 247 11.51 -27.61 -13.05
N GLY A 248 12.14 -26.48 -13.37
CA GLY A 248 11.83 -25.71 -14.59
C GLY A 248 10.49 -24.97 -14.56
N VAL A 249 9.91 -24.77 -13.37
CA VAL A 249 8.66 -24.03 -13.21
C VAL A 249 8.96 -22.53 -13.20
N PHE A 250 8.33 -21.82 -14.13
CA PHE A 250 8.59 -20.42 -14.44
C PHE A 250 8.15 -19.45 -13.35
N THR A 251 7.02 -19.74 -12.70
CA THR A 251 6.48 -18.93 -11.59
C THR A 251 5.95 -19.88 -10.51
N ARG A 252 6.65 -19.92 -9.37
CA ARG A 252 6.19 -20.59 -8.15
C ARG A 252 6.66 -19.78 -6.95
N PHE A 253 5.75 -19.50 -6.02
CA PHE A 253 6.05 -18.77 -4.80
C PHE A 253 6.44 -19.71 -3.65
N HIS A 254 6.91 -19.11 -2.57
CA HIS A 254 7.41 -19.79 -1.38
C HIS A 254 6.70 -19.27 -0.14
N ILE A 255 6.23 -20.18 0.70
CA ILE A 255 5.61 -19.87 1.98
C ILE A 255 6.71 -19.61 3.01
N SER A 256 6.85 -18.35 3.43
CA SER A 256 7.78 -17.97 4.49
C SER A 256 7.19 -18.19 5.88
N ASP A 257 5.88 -18.01 6.00
CA ASP A 257 5.15 -18.05 7.27
C ASP A 257 3.78 -18.70 7.11
N ILE A 258 3.35 -19.44 8.13
CA ILE A 258 2.00 -19.98 8.25
C ILE A 258 1.45 -19.58 9.61
N TRP A 259 0.43 -18.73 9.67
CA TRP A 259 -0.32 -18.47 10.89
C TRP A 259 -1.53 -19.40 10.93
N LEU A 260 -1.51 -20.35 11.86
CA LEU A 260 -2.54 -21.39 11.98
C LEU A 260 -3.81 -20.90 12.69
N ASP A 261 -3.73 -19.79 13.41
CA ASP A 261 -4.85 -19.25 14.19
C ASP A 261 -4.76 -17.72 14.36
N GLU A 262 -5.89 -17.15 14.78
CA GLU A 262 -6.07 -15.71 14.96
C GLU A 262 -5.17 -15.14 16.08
N THR A 263 -4.89 -15.91 17.13
CA THR A 263 -4.01 -15.45 18.22
C THR A 263 -2.60 -15.20 17.71
N ALA A 264 -2.11 -16.09 16.85
CA ALA A 264 -0.78 -16.01 16.27
C ALA A 264 -0.60 -14.75 15.41
N ILE A 265 -1.53 -14.47 14.49
CA ILE A 265 -1.44 -13.29 13.62
C ILE A 265 -1.70 -11.99 14.39
N GLN A 266 -2.61 -11.98 15.38
CA GLN A 266 -2.83 -10.79 16.22
C GLN A 266 -1.58 -10.41 17.01
N ARG A 267 -0.79 -11.40 17.46
CA ARG A 267 0.50 -11.13 18.10
C ARG A 267 1.51 -10.53 17.12
N ALA A 268 1.58 -11.04 15.89
CA ALA A 268 2.46 -10.49 14.86
C ALA A 268 2.08 -9.04 14.53
N ALA A 269 0.78 -8.78 14.35
CA ALA A 269 0.22 -7.45 14.14
C ALA A 269 0.56 -6.51 15.32
N ALA A 270 0.36 -6.94 16.57
CA ALA A 270 0.67 -6.12 17.75
C ALA A 270 2.16 -5.71 17.81
N ASN A 271 3.08 -6.64 17.54
CA ASN A 271 4.50 -6.35 17.51
C ASN A 271 4.87 -5.34 16.39
N GLN A 272 4.28 -5.52 15.21
CA GLN A 272 4.48 -4.60 14.09
C GLN A 272 3.89 -3.21 14.40
N THR A 273 2.72 -3.14 15.02
CA THR A 273 2.11 -1.90 15.50
C THR A 273 3.01 -1.17 16.49
N GLU A 274 3.62 -1.84 17.48
CA GLU A 274 4.56 -1.18 18.40
C GLU A 274 5.79 -0.62 17.68
N THR A 275 6.34 -1.39 16.73
CA THR A 275 7.47 -0.95 15.89
C THR A 275 7.12 0.33 15.12
N HIS A 276 5.96 0.33 14.46
CA HIS A 276 5.50 1.47 13.69
C HIS A 276 5.13 2.68 14.58
N LYS A 277 4.53 2.47 15.76
CA LYS A 277 4.28 3.57 16.71
C LYS A 277 5.57 4.26 17.15
N ALA A 278 6.63 3.51 17.44
CA ALA A 278 7.93 4.08 17.75
C ALA A 278 8.50 4.87 16.55
N PHE A 279 8.32 4.36 15.34
CA PHE A 279 8.70 5.04 14.11
C PHE A 279 7.98 6.38 13.93
N ILE A 280 6.65 6.41 14.03
CA ILE A 280 5.86 7.64 13.87
C ILE A 280 6.14 8.64 15.00
N ARG A 281 6.28 8.21 16.26
CA ARG A 281 6.63 9.12 17.36
C ARG A 281 7.99 9.80 17.15
N SER A 282 8.95 9.11 16.57
CA SER A 282 10.30 9.64 16.32
C SER A 282 10.40 10.50 15.06
N ARG A 283 9.58 10.26 14.03
CA ARG A 283 9.54 11.09 12.81
C ARG A 283 8.36 12.04 12.73
N TRP A 284 7.45 12.06 13.69
CA TRP A 284 6.27 12.92 13.74
C TRP A 284 5.17 12.53 12.73
N MET A 285 3.93 12.91 13.03
CA MET A 285 2.74 12.53 12.25
C MET A 285 2.73 13.30 10.92
N PRO A 286 2.67 12.62 9.77
CA PRO A 286 2.53 13.33 8.50
C PRO A 286 1.11 13.88 8.32
N ALA A 287 1.03 15.03 7.67
CA ALA A 287 -0.20 15.73 7.38
C ALA A 287 -0.03 16.59 6.12
N TRP A 288 -1.10 17.14 5.59
CA TRP A 288 -1.01 18.28 4.68
C TRP A 288 -1.72 19.49 5.25
N VAL A 289 -1.38 20.66 4.74
CA VAL A 289 -2.06 21.92 5.10
C VAL A 289 -3.27 22.10 4.20
N ASP A 290 -4.46 22.18 4.79
CA ASP A 290 -5.70 22.49 4.08
C ASP A 290 -5.82 24.00 3.83
N ALA A 291 -5.58 24.80 4.88
CA ALA A 291 -5.73 26.26 4.86
C ALA A 291 -4.76 26.95 5.82
N VAL A 292 -4.48 28.23 5.55
CA VAL A 292 -3.72 29.11 6.44
C VAL A 292 -4.42 30.47 6.53
N GLU A 293 -4.74 30.88 7.75
CA GLU A 293 -5.26 32.21 8.08
C GLU A 293 -4.12 33.05 8.65
N TYR A 294 -3.62 34.00 7.85
CA TYR A 294 -2.52 34.88 8.25
C TYR A 294 -3.01 36.01 9.16
N GLY A 295 -2.36 36.16 10.30
CA GLY A 295 -2.49 37.32 11.18
C GLY A 295 -1.40 38.37 10.93
N LYS A 296 -1.08 39.16 11.96
CA LYS A 296 -0.07 40.22 11.87
C LYS A 296 1.30 39.70 12.32
N PHE A 297 2.37 40.24 11.72
CA PHE A 297 3.76 40.00 12.15
C PHE A 297 4.18 38.51 12.18
N GLY A 298 3.65 37.70 11.27
CA GLY A 298 4.03 36.28 11.13
C GLY A 298 3.12 35.30 11.86
N SER A 299 2.17 35.76 12.68
CA SER A 299 1.21 34.88 13.32
C SER A 299 0.29 34.23 12.28
N ALA A 300 -0.07 32.96 12.45
CA ALA A 300 -1.02 32.29 11.59
C ALA A 300 -1.77 31.18 12.32
N LYS A 301 -3.00 30.91 11.87
CA LYS A 301 -3.73 29.68 12.18
C LYS A 301 -3.67 28.76 10.97
N VAL A 302 -3.27 27.52 11.20
CA VAL A 302 -3.07 26.50 10.17
C VAL A 302 -4.08 25.39 10.41
N THR A 303 -4.83 25.06 9.37
CA THR A 303 -5.71 23.90 9.35
C THR A 303 -5.01 22.79 8.58
N ALA A 304 -4.86 21.61 9.19
CA ALA A 304 -4.13 20.50 8.58
C ALA A 304 -4.84 19.16 8.81
N THR A 305 -4.92 18.33 7.77
CA THR A 305 -5.46 16.98 7.82
C THR A 305 -4.34 15.97 8.04
N LEU A 306 -4.42 15.19 9.13
CA LEU A 306 -3.46 14.14 9.44
C LEU A 306 -3.64 12.97 8.46
N PHE A 307 -2.54 12.39 7.97
CA PHE A 307 -2.61 11.24 7.08
C PHE A 307 -3.03 9.97 7.83
N GLY A 308 -3.70 9.09 7.10
CA GLY A 308 -4.25 7.83 7.57
C GLY A 308 -3.22 6.70 7.63
N GLY A 309 -3.69 5.51 8.02
CA GLY A 309 -2.87 4.29 8.08
C GLY A 309 -2.01 4.16 9.34
N MET A 310 -2.19 5.03 10.32
CA MET A 310 -1.53 4.94 11.63
C MET A 310 -2.44 4.27 12.67
N ASP A 311 -1.83 3.75 13.75
CA ASP A 311 -2.57 3.24 14.92
C ASP A 311 -3.34 4.36 15.63
N GLU A 312 -4.57 4.06 16.08
CA GLU A 312 -5.47 5.04 16.72
C GLU A 312 -4.86 5.73 17.95
N SER A 313 -3.99 5.04 18.69
CA SER A 313 -3.32 5.64 19.86
C SER A 313 -2.38 6.79 19.49
N LEU A 314 -1.91 6.87 18.24
CA LEU A 314 -1.10 8.00 17.78
C LEU A 314 -1.94 9.24 17.54
N TYR A 315 -3.17 9.10 17.01
CA TYR A 315 -4.06 10.25 16.84
C TYR A 315 -4.60 10.75 18.18
N ALA A 316 -4.83 9.85 19.15
CA ALA A 316 -5.27 10.19 20.50
C ALA A 316 -4.27 11.08 21.28
N ASP A 317 -3.01 11.13 20.83
CA ASP A 317 -1.97 12.00 21.41
C ASP A 317 -2.10 13.48 20.97
N PHE A 318 -2.99 13.82 20.03
CA PHE A 318 -3.29 15.18 19.61
C PHE A 318 -4.46 15.74 20.41
N LYS A 319 -4.21 16.73 21.28
CA LYS A 319 -5.20 17.29 22.20
C LYS A 319 -5.25 18.80 22.11
N VAL A 320 -6.45 19.36 22.26
CA VAL A 320 -6.67 20.80 22.32
C VAL A 320 -5.94 21.39 23.54
N GLY A 321 -5.25 22.50 23.34
CA GLY A 321 -4.45 23.20 24.34
C GLY A 321 -3.01 22.69 24.47
N ASP A 322 -2.69 21.50 23.97
CA ASP A 322 -1.32 20.98 23.99
C ASP A 322 -0.44 21.75 23.00
N GLY A 323 0.83 21.94 23.38
CA GLY A 323 1.83 22.47 22.47
C GLY A 323 2.18 21.47 21.37
N ALA A 324 2.47 21.98 20.17
CA ALA A 324 2.93 21.19 19.04
C ALA A 324 4.06 21.88 18.28
N LEU A 325 4.81 21.09 17.51
CA LEU A 325 5.73 21.54 16.47
C LEU A 325 5.22 21.11 15.11
N MET A 326 5.30 21.99 14.11
CA MET A 326 4.96 21.69 12.72
C MET A 326 6.14 22.05 11.83
N ASN A 327 6.64 21.08 11.06
CA ASN A 327 7.77 21.28 10.16
C ASN A 327 7.40 20.88 8.72
N ALA A 328 7.87 21.65 7.75
CA ALA A 328 7.66 21.38 6.33
C ALA A 328 8.53 20.21 5.85
N VAL A 329 7.91 19.33 5.07
CA VAL A 329 8.57 18.17 4.47
C VAL A 329 8.36 18.11 2.96
N GLU A 330 9.17 17.32 2.28
CA GLU A 330 8.94 16.97 0.88
C GLU A 330 7.92 15.84 0.73
N ASN A 331 7.49 15.54 -0.50
CA ASN A 331 6.48 14.51 -0.79
C ASN A 331 6.89 13.09 -0.35
N ASN A 332 8.20 12.83 -0.18
CA ASN A 332 8.72 11.60 0.40
C ASN A 332 8.80 11.61 1.93
N LEU A 333 8.25 12.66 2.56
CA LEU A 333 8.20 12.90 4.01
C LEU A 333 9.56 13.18 4.68
N LYS A 334 10.59 13.57 3.93
CA LYS A 334 11.86 14.02 4.50
C LYS A 334 11.75 15.41 5.10
N HIS A 335 12.36 15.59 6.28
CA HIS A 335 12.47 16.90 6.91
C HIS A 335 13.34 17.85 6.07
N THR A 336 12.84 19.07 5.86
CA THR A 336 13.65 20.14 5.31
C THR A 336 14.56 20.70 6.42
N HIS A 337 15.79 21.09 6.07
CA HIS A 337 16.76 21.67 7.03
C HIS A 337 17.09 20.77 8.24
N GLY A 338 17.02 19.45 8.09
CA GLY A 338 17.15 18.51 9.21
C GLY A 338 18.56 18.29 9.76
N ALA A 339 19.59 18.94 9.20
CA ALA A 339 20.97 18.85 9.69
C ALA A 339 21.14 19.31 11.16
N TYR A 340 20.24 20.18 11.63
CA TYR A 340 20.15 20.62 13.03
C TYR A 340 18.95 20.01 13.78
N GLY A 341 18.37 18.95 13.24
CA GLY A 341 17.20 18.27 13.77
C GLY A 341 15.86 18.80 13.24
N PRO A 342 14.79 17.97 13.21
CA PRO A 342 13.45 18.36 12.72
C PRO A 342 12.85 19.61 13.37
N ALA A 343 13.22 19.92 14.61
CA ALA A 343 12.71 21.06 15.36
C ALA A 343 13.36 22.41 14.98
N HIS A 344 14.48 22.41 14.25
CA HIS A 344 15.25 23.63 13.99
C HIS A 344 14.45 24.70 13.22
N MET A 345 13.72 24.27 12.19
CA MET A 345 12.87 25.13 11.34
C MET A 345 11.39 24.82 11.55
N ALA A 346 11.00 24.30 12.72
CA ALA A 346 9.60 24.01 13.01
C ALA A 346 8.88 25.26 13.54
N CYS A 347 7.66 25.49 13.06
CA CYS A 347 6.73 26.39 13.72
C CYS A 347 6.28 25.76 15.05
N LYS A 348 6.03 26.60 16.06
CA LYS A 348 5.65 26.16 17.40
C LYS A 348 4.42 26.92 17.88
N GLY A 349 3.52 26.20 18.55
CA GLY A 349 2.41 26.81 19.27
C GLY A 349 1.35 25.78 19.65
N PRO A 350 0.17 26.23 20.12
CA PRO A 350 -0.86 25.33 20.62
C PRO A 350 -1.69 24.70 19.50
N ILE A 351 -2.20 23.49 19.76
CA ILE A 351 -3.33 22.93 19.02
C ILE A 351 -4.60 23.59 19.56
N LEU A 352 -5.32 24.30 18.70
CA LEU A 352 -6.58 24.99 19.03
C LEU A 352 -7.80 24.08 18.91
N ASP A 353 -7.78 23.14 17.98
CA ASP A 353 -8.90 22.24 17.72
C ASP A 353 -8.44 20.90 17.13
N VAL A 354 -9.20 19.84 17.37
CA VAL A 354 -9.01 18.49 16.81
C VAL A 354 -10.38 17.93 16.43
N VAL A 355 -10.67 17.88 15.14
CA VAL A 355 -11.97 17.48 14.60
C VAL A 355 -11.81 16.18 13.82
N ARG A 356 -12.58 15.15 14.20
CA ARG A 356 -12.78 13.96 13.35
C ARG A 356 -13.99 14.22 12.45
N GLN A 357 -13.79 14.11 11.15
CA GLN A 357 -14.82 14.24 10.13
C GLN A 357 -15.80 13.07 10.21
N ASP A 358 -17.06 13.34 9.89
CA ASP A 358 -18.11 12.32 9.83
C ASP A 358 -17.90 11.37 8.64
N GLY A 359 -18.25 10.10 8.84
CA GLY A 359 -18.13 9.07 7.82
C GLY A 359 -16.78 8.36 7.81
N GLU A 360 -16.64 7.39 6.91
CA GLU A 360 -15.39 6.66 6.73
C GLU A 360 -14.42 7.51 5.88
N PRO A 361 -13.22 7.83 6.38
CA PRO A 361 -12.27 8.65 5.62
C PRO A 361 -11.75 7.87 4.40
N PRO A 362 -11.47 8.56 3.27
CA PRO A 362 -10.84 7.92 2.13
C PRO A 362 -9.46 7.38 2.50
N LEU A 363 -9.02 6.31 1.85
CA LEU A 363 -7.73 5.69 2.11
C LEU A 363 -6.59 6.72 1.96
N GLY A 364 -5.70 6.76 2.97
CA GLY A 364 -4.63 7.75 3.08
C GLY A 364 -4.99 8.97 3.94
N SER A 365 -6.28 9.18 4.27
CA SER A 365 -6.73 10.16 5.26
C SER A 365 -7.01 9.48 6.60
N SER A 366 -6.73 10.17 7.71
CA SER A 366 -7.19 9.75 9.03
C SER A 366 -8.64 10.19 9.32
N GLY A 367 -9.19 11.09 8.50
CA GLY A 367 -10.40 11.83 8.80
C GLY A 367 -10.24 12.85 9.94
N ILE A 368 -9.03 13.04 10.47
CA ILE A 368 -8.76 13.95 11.58
C ILE A 368 -8.06 15.20 11.06
N GLN A 369 -8.67 16.35 11.37
CA GLN A 369 -8.14 17.67 11.10
C GLN A 369 -7.74 18.34 12.40
N ILE A 370 -6.61 19.03 12.41
CA ILE A 370 -6.15 19.85 13.53
C ILE A 370 -6.15 21.32 13.13
N GLN A 371 -6.43 22.20 14.08
CA GLN A 371 -6.13 23.63 13.97
C GLN A 371 -4.94 23.94 14.88
N PHE A 372 -3.91 24.55 14.32
CA PHE A 372 -2.65 24.86 14.98
C PHE A 372 -2.37 26.36 14.87
N GLU A 373 -1.99 27.01 15.97
CA GLU A 373 -1.59 28.42 15.97
C GLU A 373 -0.07 28.55 16.14
N THR A 374 0.52 29.48 15.41
CA THR A 374 1.95 29.84 15.51
C THR A 374 2.10 31.35 15.43
N ASP A 375 3.11 31.88 16.10
CA ASP A 375 3.50 33.30 16.02
C ASP A 375 4.44 33.60 14.85
N LEU A 376 5.15 32.57 14.37
CA LEU A 376 6.09 32.66 13.25
C LEU A 376 5.78 31.57 12.21
N ILE A 377 5.03 31.92 11.16
CA ILE A 377 4.78 31.05 10.02
C ILE A 377 5.95 31.06 9.03
N ILE A 378 6.18 29.93 8.36
CA ILE A 378 7.23 29.77 7.33
C ILE A 378 6.64 29.37 5.99
N GLU A 379 7.36 29.66 4.90
CA GLU A 379 6.92 29.40 3.51
C GLU A 379 6.58 27.93 3.23
N GLY A 380 7.19 27.00 3.97
CA GLY A 380 6.95 25.57 3.84
C GLY A 380 5.57 25.12 4.34
N ILE A 381 4.86 25.95 5.10
CA ILE A 381 3.54 25.67 5.69
C ILE A 381 2.51 26.56 5.00
N ARG A 382 2.02 26.09 3.85
CA ARG A 382 1.02 26.76 3.01
C ARG A 382 0.07 25.71 2.40
N PRO A 383 -1.15 26.10 1.97
CA PRO A 383 -2.14 25.16 1.45
C PRO A 383 -1.57 24.19 0.41
N GLY A 384 -1.89 22.90 0.56
CA GLY A 384 -1.42 21.81 -0.29
C GLY A 384 0.00 21.32 0.00
N ARG A 385 0.79 21.96 0.88
CA ARG A 385 2.10 21.43 1.30
C ARG A 385 1.95 20.33 2.33
N VAL A 386 2.88 19.38 2.27
CA VAL A 386 3.02 18.30 3.24
C VAL A 386 3.86 18.78 4.41
N VAL A 387 3.41 18.45 5.61
CA VAL A 387 4.08 18.78 6.87
C VAL A 387 4.17 17.54 7.73
N ARG A 388 5.00 17.61 8.77
CA ARG A 388 5.00 16.67 9.87
C ARG A 388 4.74 17.41 11.18
N VAL A 389 3.87 16.86 12.02
CA VAL A 389 3.37 17.46 13.25
C VAL A 389 3.72 16.60 14.46
N ARG A 390 4.31 17.23 15.47
CA ARG A 390 4.66 16.59 16.74
C ARG A 390 3.87 17.22 17.89
N PRO A 391 2.99 16.48 18.59
CA PRO A 391 2.48 16.91 19.87
C PRO A 391 3.59 16.90 20.93
N ALA A 392 3.50 17.76 21.93
CA ALA A 392 4.53 17.92 22.97
C ALA A 392 4.83 16.63 23.75
N SER A 393 3.86 15.72 23.83
CA SER A 393 3.97 14.40 24.48
C SER A 393 4.96 13.45 23.79
N TRP A 394 5.31 13.69 22.53
CA TRP A 394 6.20 12.83 21.76
C TRP A 394 7.67 13.21 21.94
N PRO A 395 8.62 12.29 21.76
CA PRO A 395 10.03 12.59 21.89
C PRO A 395 10.50 13.57 20.80
N GLN A 396 11.43 14.46 21.16
CA GLN A 396 12.15 15.27 20.19
C GLN A 396 13.51 14.64 19.93
N VAL A 397 13.68 14.03 18.76
CA VAL A 397 14.91 13.32 18.37
C VAL A 397 15.43 13.82 17.03
N ASN A 398 16.73 13.60 16.79
CA ASN A 398 17.32 13.81 15.49
C ASN A 398 17.10 12.56 14.63
N VAL A 399 16.84 12.77 13.34
CA VAL A 399 16.68 11.68 12.37
C VAL A 399 18.02 11.41 11.64
N PRO A 400 18.24 10.18 11.13
CA PRO A 400 19.43 9.86 10.36
C PRO A 400 19.61 10.77 9.15
N ARG A 401 20.86 10.92 8.68
CA ARG A 401 21.20 11.81 7.55
C ARG A 401 20.43 11.49 6.26
N GLU A 402 19.99 10.26 6.09
CA GLU A 402 19.20 9.76 4.96
C GLU A 402 17.80 10.38 4.93
N GLU A 403 17.24 10.73 6.09
CA GLU A 403 15.83 11.09 6.29
C GLU A 403 15.58 12.61 6.30
N TYR A 404 16.60 13.42 5.98
CA TYR A 404 16.47 14.87 5.84
C TYR A 404 17.23 15.43 4.64
N LEU A 405 16.85 16.64 4.23
CA LEU A 405 17.55 17.46 3.24
C LEU A 405 18.46 18.47 3.94
N ASN A 406 19.69 18.66 3.44
CA ASN A 406 20.62 19.62 3.99
C ASN A 406 20.28 21.06 3.53
N ILE A 407 20.90 22.03 4.19
CA ILE A 407 20.66 23.45 3.93
C ILE A 407 21.11 23.79 2.50
N GLY A 408 20.22 24.41 1.74
CA GLY A 408 20.52 24.90 0.38
C GLY A 408 20.43 23.83 -0.72
N SER A 409 20.26 22.55 -0.40
CA SER A 409 19.95 21.53 -1.39
C SER A 409 18.44 21.42 -1.58
N ALA A 410 17.88 22.16 -2.54
CA ALA A 410 16.54 21.89 -3.06
C ALA A 410 16.46 20.55 -3.84
N ASN A 411 17.57 19.81 -3.89
CA ASN A 411 17.68 18.57 -4.64
C ASN A 411 17.39 17.36 -3.73
N SER A 412 16.30 16.65 -3.98
CA SER A 412 15.97 15.39 -3.31
C SER A 412 17.01 14.28 -3.59
N GLU A 413 17.91 14.49 -4.54
CA GLU A 413 19.02 13.59 -4.92
C GLU A 413 20.25 13.68 -4.01
N GLU A 414 20.22 14.51 -2.95
CA GLU A 414 21.39 14.85 -2.12
C GLU A 414 22.09 13.65 -1.43
N ARG A 415 21.46 12.48 -1.43
CA ARG A 415 22.06 11.25 -0.89
C ARG A 415 21.72 9.99 -1.67
N PHE A 416 20.58 9.98 -2.36
CA PHE A 416 20.14 8.83 -3.12
C PHE A 416 20.03 9.21 -4.58
N PRO A 417 20.42 8.29 -5.46
CA PRO A 417 20.61 8.63 -6.84
C PRO A 417 19.28 8.90 -7.54
N THR A 418 19.38 9.64 -8.65
CA THR A 418 18.25 10.07 -9.47
C THR A 418 17.47 8.85 -9.97
N PRO A 419 16.24 9.02 -10.52
CA PRO A 419 15.49 7.91 -11.12
C PRO A 419 16.29 7.10 -12.17
N ALA A 420 17.43 7.62 -12.66
CA ALA A 420 18.34 6.93 -13.57
C ALA A 420 19.05 5.69 -12.97
N ILE A 421 18.93 5.39 -11.67
CA ILE A 421 19.44 4.12 -11.13
C ILE A 421 18.55 2.94 -11.39
N PHE A 422 17.24 3.16 -11.50
CA PHE A 422 16.30 2.06 -11.66
C PHE A 422 16.51 1.24 -12.94
N PRO A 423 16.93 1.80 -14.09
CA PRO A 423 17.31 0.98 -15.24
C PRO A 423 18.54 0.07 -15.00
N LYS A 424 19.26 0.21 -13.88
CA LYS A 424 20.49 -0.55 -13.56
C LYS A 424 20.32 -1.61 -12.47
N TYR A 425 19.25 -1.55 -11.68
CA TYR A 425 18.99 -2.41 -10.52
C TYR A 425 17.54 -2.92 -10.58
#